data_AF-A0A957W418-F1
#
_entry.id   AF-A0A957W418-F1
#
_cell.length_a   1.000
_cell.length_b   1.000
_cell.length_c   1.000
_cell.angle_alpha   90.00
_cell.angle_beta   90.00
_cell.angle_gamma   90.00
#
_symmetry.space_group_name_H-M   'P 1'
#
loop_
_entity.id
_entity.type
_entity.pdbx_description
1 polymer ?
#
loop_
_entity_poly.entity_id
_entity_poly.type
_entity_poly.pdbx_seq_one_letter_code
_entity_poly.pdbx_strand_id
1 'polypeptide(L)'
;MAPFNTHFLVAEKIWPTVESITPWPVTGQTMLYGQFCFGCIAPDVDKASTTLSQRDTHFFDRYGQYELMASHRSAAFLQRQPEFLRAPFAQLDPEAQAFVLGYLCHLCVDEVSKHMWQRETWMHFFDIGPGPAFAALDEVARGQTQDYGAIVKGLAEIEVVDIIPIIPRADLEATLCGARTFVQADTSEGEFLALVDMFDRPAADVRCQKLEDFRANINTARVRTHWFNLDTLVKASISRTEQRFNDLITGHMPQPGYPNLT
;
A
#
# COMPACT_ATOMS: atom_id res chain seq x y z
N MET A 1 -4.76 2.81 -5.36
CA MET A 1 -4.28 1.52 -4.91
C MET A 1 -3.56 0.82 -6.01
N ALA A 2 -2.23 0.84 -5.92
CA ALA A 2 -1.35 -0.15 -6.53
C ALA A 2 -1.60 -1.54 -5.92
N PRO A 3 -1.31 -2.63 -6.62
CA PRO A 3 -1.41 -3.97 -6.06
C PRO A 3 -0.52 -4.15 -4.80
N PHE A 4 -0.87 -5.06 -3.89
CA PHE A 4 -0.23 -5.19 -2.55
C PHE A 4 1.27 -5.50 -2.64
N ASN A 5 1.68 -6.40 -3.52
CA ASN A 5 3.08 -6.73 -3.77
C ASN A 5 3.85 -5.55 -4.36
N THR A 6 3.17 -4.61 -5.04
CA THR A 6 3.83 -3.35 -5.46
C THR A 6 4.22 -2.51 -4.26
N HIS A 7 3.33 -2.39 -3.27
CA HIS A 7 3.63 -1.71 -2.00
C HIS A 7 4.74 -2.43 -1.23
N PHE A 8 4.72 -3.76 -1.16
CA PHE A 8 5.78 -4.52 -0.50
C PHE A 8 7.13 -4.46 -1.21
N LEU A 9 7.15 -4.45 -2.55
CA LEU A 9 8.38 -4.27 -3.31
C LEU A 9 9.01 -2.92 -3.00
N VAL A 10 8.23 -1.83 -3.02
CA VAL A 10 8.74 -0.51 -2.65
C VAL A 10 9.17 -0.50 -1.18
N ALA A 11 8.42 -1.14 -0.30
CA ALA A 11 8.75 -1.26 1.12
C ALA A 11 10.11 -1.93 1.35
N GLU A 12 10.40 -3.04 0.67
CA GLU A 12 11.70 -3.70 0.73
C GLU A 12 12.83 -2.76 0.27
N LYS A 13 12.64 -2.08 -0.87
CA LYS A 13 13.70 -1.24 -1.44
C LYS A 13 13.98 0.03 -0.62
N ILE A 14 12.97 0.59 0.03
CA ILE A 14 13.11 1.79 0.85
C ILE A 14 13.54 1.49 2.30
N TRP A 15 13.41 0.24 2.76
CA TRP A 15 13.72 -0.14 4.13
C TRP A 15 15.14 0.26 4.60
N PRO A 16 16.21 0.11 3.79
CA PRO A 16 17.54 0.58 4.20
C PRO A 16 17.59 2.09 4.48
N THR A 17 16.81 2.89 3.75
CA THR A 17 16.68 4.32 4.04
C THR A 17 15.95 4.53 5.36
N VAL A 18 14.86 3.78 5.62
CA VAL A 18 14.14 3.80 6.91
C VAL A 18 15.06 3.46 8.08
N GLU A 19 15.93 2.46 7.92
CA GLU A 19 16.91 2.08 8.95
C GLU A 19 17.90 3.21 9.26
N SER A 20 18.22 4.05 8.27
CA SER A 20 19.21 5.12 8.41
C SER A 20 18.67 6.42 9.03
N ILE A 21 17.37 6.71 8.89
CA ILE A 21 16.78 8.01 9.25
C ILE A 21 16.19 8.07 10.66
N THR A 22 16.05 6.94 11.32
CA THR A 22 15.43 6.82 12.65
C THR A 22 16.31 5.95 13.56
N PRO A 23 16.54 6.36 14.81
CA PRO A 23 17.37 5.60 15.74
C PRO A 23 16.61 4.38 16.26
N TRP A 24 16.58 3.32 15.46
CA TRP A 24 15.88 2.09 15.82
C TRP A 24 16.63 1.33 16.92
N PRO A 25 15.90 0.63 17.82
CA PRO A 25 16.53 -0.34 18.70
C PRO A 25 17.19 -1.46 17.89
N VAL A 26 18.36 -1.94 18.35
CA VAL A 26 19.09 -3.05 17.69
C VAL A 26 18.27 -4.35 17.73
N THR A 27 17.44 -4.53 18.77
CA THR A 27 16.52 -5.66 18.91
C THR A 27 15.16 -5.33 18.32
N GLY A 28 14.49 -6.32 17.71
CA GLY A 28 13.13 -6.17 17.19
C GLY A 28 13.04 -5.65 15.75
N GLN A 29 14.14 -5.68 14.99
CA GLN A 29 14.17 -5.24 13.58
C GLN A 29 13.12 -5.94 12.71
N THR A 30 12.92 -7.25 12.87
CA THR A 30 11.85 -7.98 12.16
C THR A 30 10.46 -7.41 12.44
N MET A 31 10.18 -7.07 13.70
CA MET A 31 8.91 -6.51 14.14
C MET A 31 8.72 -5.09 13.58
N LEU A 32 9.77 -4.25 13.60
CA LEU A 32 9.73 -2.92 12.99
C LEU A 32 9.50 -2.98 11.48
N TYR A 33 10.19 -3.89 10.78
CA TYR A 33 9.95 -4.12 9.36
C TYR A 33 8.51 -4.61 9.11
N GLY A 34 8.00 -5.51 9.96
CA GLY A 34 6.61 -5.94 9.94
C GLY A 34 5.62 -4.79 10.07
N GLN A 35 5.84 -3.88 11.03
CA GLN A 35 4.98 -2.71 11.24
C GLN A 35 5.04 -1.77 10.05
N PHE A 36 6.22 -1.59 9.46
CA PHE A 36 6.39 -0.80 8.25
C PHE A 36 5.67 -1.42 7.04
N CYS A 37 5.82 -2.73 6.81
CA CYS A 37 5.08 -3.44 5.76
C CYS A 37 3.57 -3.35 5.98
N PHE A 38 3.09 -3.49 7.22
CA PHE A 38 1.67 -3.34 7.52
C PHE A 38 1.19 -1.90 7.29
N GLY A 39 1.97 -0.90 7.70
CA GLY A 39 1.72 0.49 7.36
C GLY A 39 1.59 0.73 5.85
N CYS A 40 2.36 0.00 5.03
CA CYS A 40 2.31 0.10 3.56
C CYS A 40 1.00 -0.39 2.92
N ILE A 41 0.12 -1.05 3.68
CA ILE A 41 -1.18 -1.54 3.20
C ILE A 41 -2.36 -1.05 4.05
N ALA A 42 -2.10 -0.59 5.28
CA ALA A 42 -3.11 -0.11 6.20
C ALA A 42 -4.03 0.99 5.66
N PRO A 43 -3.61 1.91 4.75
CA PRO A 43 -4.53 2.88 4.17
C PRO A 43 -5.72 2.25 3.44
N ASP A 44 -5.57 1.04 2.90
CA ASP A 44 -6.65 0.34 2.18
C ASP A 44 -7.70 -0.30 3.07
N VAL A 45 -7.60 -0.12 4.39
CA VAL A 45 -8.61 -0.56 5.37
C VAL A 45 -10.01 -0.03 5.06
N ASP A 46 -10.12 1.12 4.36
CA ASP A 46 -11.41 1.67 3.92
C ASP A 46 -12.23 0.71 3.05
N LYS A 47 -11.56 -0.22 2.36
CA LYS A 47 -12.24 -1.19 1.49
C LYS A 47 -12.88 -2.34 2.24
N ALA A 48 -12.38 -2.65 3.43
CA ALA A 48 -12.91 -3.71 4.28
C ALA A 48 -13.85 -3.17 5.38
N SER A 49 -13.88 -1.85 5.57
CA SER A 49 -14.66 -1.17 6.59
C SER A 49 -16.03 -0.74 6.07
N THR A 50 -17.02 -0.76 6.96
CA THR A 50 -18.37 -0.24 6.68
C THR A 50 -18.57 1.20 7.14
N THR A 51 -17.61 1.75 7.88
CA THR A 51 -17.68 3.08 8.50
C THR A 51 -16.64 4.05 7.95
N LEU A 52 -15.61 3.55 7.27
CA LEU A 52 -14.59 4.36 6.64
C LEU A 52 -14.87 4.55 5.16
N SER A 53 -14.45 5.69 4.66
CA SER A 53 -14.33 6.00 3.24
C SER A 53 -12.86 6.18 2.86
N GLN A 54 -12.58 6.18 1.56
CA GLN A 54 -11.24 6.46 1.06
C GLN A 54 -10.73 7.84 1.50
N ARG A 55 -11.62 8.82 1.69
CA ARG A 55 -11.23 10.12 2.25
C ARG A 55 -10.69 10.03 3.67
N ASP A 56 -11.16 9.10 4.49
CA ASP A 56 -10.72 8.96 5.87
C ASP A 56 -9.30 8.40 5.98
N THR A 57 -8.87 7.60 5.00
CA THR A 57 -7.57 6.91 4.98
C THR A 57 -6.57 7.49 3.98
N HIS A 58 -7.07 8.02 2.85
CA HIS A 58 -6.25 8.59 1.77
C HIS A 58 -6.49 10.09 1.57
N PHE A 59 -7.26 10.75 2.45
CA PHE A 59 -7.55 12.20 2.44
C PHE A 59 -8.41 12.72 1.28
N PHE A 60 -8.61 11.93 0.22
CA PHE A 60 -9.35 12.29 -0.98
C PHE A 60 -10.15 11.11 -1.51
N ASP A 61 -11.35 11.39 -2.03
CA ASP A 61 -12.23 10.39 -2.61
C ASP A 61 -11.91 10.12 -4.08
N ARG A 62 -12.07 8.86 -4.51
CA ARG A 62 -11.95 8.48 -5.93
C ARG A 62 -12.89 9.21 -6.87
N TYR A 63 -14.05 9.66 -6.39
CA TYR A 63 -15.08 10.29 -7.21
C TYR A 63 -14.95 11.81 -7.14
N GLY A 64 -14.56 12.43 -8.26
CA GLY A 64 -14.45 13.89 -8.38
C GLY A 64 -13.12 14.50 -7.93
N GLN A 65 -12.17 13.72 -7.40
CA GLN A 65 -10.87 14.24 -6.92
C GLN A 65 -9.66 13.46 -7.47
N TYR A 66 -9.80 12.81 -8.63
CA TYR A 66 -8.75 11.94 -9.17
C TYR A 66 -7.39 12.66 -9.31
N GLU A 67 -7.38 13.90 -9.82
CA GLU A 67 -6.15 14.69 -9.96
C GLU A 67 -5.45 14.95 -8.62
N LEU A 68 -6.23 15.15 -7.56
CA LEU A 68 -5.70 15.33 -6.20
C LEU A 68 -5.08 14.03 -5.69
N MET A 69 -5.67 12.87 -5.99
CA MET A 69 -5.10 11.57 -5.60
C MET A 69 -3.71 11.32 -6.20
N ALA A 70 -3.41 11.88 -7.37
CA ALA A 70 -2.13 11.72 -8.05
C ALA A 70 -1.01 12.66 -7.54
N SER A 71 -1.32 13.56 -6.60
CA SER A 71 -0.38 14.64 -6.23
C SER A 71 -0.48 15.20 -4.80
N HIS A 72 -1.55 14.91 -4.04
CA HIS A 72 -1.86 15.61 -2.78
C HIS A 72 -1.90 14.71 -1.52
N ARG A 73 -1.99 13.40 -1.63
CA ARG A 73 -2.21 12.48 -0.49
C ARG A 73 -1.12 12.54 0.57
N SER A 74 0.14 12.44 0.15
CA SER A 74 1.31 12.50 1.04
C SER A 74 1.46 13.88 1.69
N ALA A 75 1.18 14.95 0.94
CA ALA A 75 1.18 16.30 1.47
C ALA A 75 0.04 16.53 2.48
N ALA A 76 -1.16 16.03 2.19
CA ALA A 76 -2.31 16.12 3.08
C ALA A 76 -2.09 15.35 4.39
N PHE A 77 -1.47 14.17 4.33
CA PHE A 77 -1.05 13.42 5.52
C PHE A 77 -0.15 14.28 6.42
N LEU A 78 0.87 14.91 5.85
CA LEU A 78 1.82 15.73 6.61
C LEU A 78 1.15 16.98 7.20
N GLN A 79 0.29 17.65 6.44
CA GLN A 79 -0.44 18.84 6.89
C GLN A 79 -1.46 18.52 7.99
N ARG A 80 -2.07 17.33 7.94
CA ARG A 80 -3.11 16.90 8.90
C ARG A 80 -2.58 15.96 9.97
N GLN A 81 -1.27 15.77 10.06
CA GLN A 81 -0.65 14.85 11.02
C GLN A 81 -1.16 15.05 12.47
N PRO A 82 -1.29 16.28 13.01
CA PRO A 82 -1.74 16.47 14.39
C PRO A 82 -3.20 16.03 14.64
N GLU A 83 -4.03 16.00 13.60
CA GLU A 83 -5.40 15.51 13.67
C GLU A 83 -5.48 14.00 13.41
N PHE A 84 -4.54 13.49 12.61
CA PHE A 84 -4.56 12.13 12.09
C PHE A 84 -3.87 11.12 13.02
N LEU A 85 -2.80 11.54 13.71
CA LEU A 85 -2.04 10.70 14.65
C LEU A 85 -2.41 11.03 16.09
N ARG A 86 -2.39 10.03 16.97
CA ARG A 86 -2.62 10.21 18.42
C ARG A 86 -1.58 11.09 19.12
N ALA A 87 -0.38 11.16 18.57
CA ALA A 87 0.71 11.98 19.06
C ALA A 87 1.60 12.42 17.88
N PRO A 88 2.40 13.49 18.03
CA PRO A 88 3.41 13.85 17.04
C PRO A 88 4.34 12.69 16.71
N PHE A 89 4.76 12.56 15.45
CA PHE A 89 5.60 11.44 14.98
C PHE A 89 6.82 11.17 15.87
N ALA A 90 7.56 12.23 16.25
CA ALA A 90 8.74 12.14 17.11
C ALA A 90 8.47 11.65 18.55
N GLN A 91 7.21 11.60 18.98
CA GLN A 91 6.79 11.12 20.31
C GLN A 91 6.16 9.72 20.27
N LEU A 92 6.00 9.14 19.08
CA LEU A 92 5.52 7.76 18.93
C LEU A 92 6.62 6.76 19.29
N ASP A 93 6.21 5.62 19.82
CA ASP A 93 7.11 4.48 20.03
C ASP A 93 7.63 3.94 18.68
N PRO A 94 8.78 3.23 18.65
CA PRO A 94 9.40 2.76 17.42
C PRO A 94 8.46 1.99 16.47
N GLU A 95 7.63 1.09 17.01
CA GLU A 95 6.66 0.33 16.22
C GLU A 95 5.64 1.23 15.51
N ALA A 96 5.14 2.23 16.23
CA ALA A 96 4.21 3.21 15.71
C ALA A 96 4.88 4.13 14.67
N GLN A 97 6.14 4.51 14.88
CA GLN A 97 6.90 5.27 13.89
C GLN A 97 7.10 4.45 12.60
N ALA A 98 7.47 3.17 12.72
CA ALA A 98 7.64 2.28 11.57
C ALA A 98 6.32 2.14 10.79
N PHE A 99 5.20 1.94 11.50
CA PHE A 99 3.88 1.94 10.89
C PHE A 99 3.55 3.26 10.16
N VAL A 100 3.83 4.43 10.76
CA VAL A 100 3.58 5.74 10.13
C VAL A 100 4.41 5.94 8.88
N LEU A 101 5.69 5.55 8.90
CA LEU A 101 6.55 5.60 7.72
C LEU A 101 6.02 4.68 6.62
N GLY A 102 5.53 3.49 6.98
CA GLY A 102 4.86 2.60 6.04
C GLY A 102 3.60 3.22 5.44
N TYR A 103 2.76 3.85 6.27
CA TYR A 103 1.54 4.54 5.85
C TYR A 103 1.85 5.65 4.84
N LEU A 104 2.87 6.47 5.12
CA LEU A 104 3.29 7.53 4.23
C LEU A 104 3.89 6.98 2.93
N CYS A 105 4.66 5.89 3.00
CA CYS A 105 5.18 5.17 1.83
C CYS A 105 4.03 4.70 0.91
N HIS A 106 2.98 4.11 1.48
CA HIS A 106 1.78 3.73 0.72
C HIS A 106 1.22 4.92 -0.05
N LEU A 107 0.97 6.05 0.62
CA LEU A 107 0.37 7.23 -0.01
C LEU A 107 1.24 7.76 -1.17
N CYS A 108 2.56 7.70 -1.01
CA CYS A 108 3.51 8.08 -2.07
C CYS A 108 3.45 7.12 -3.27
N VAL A 109 3.46 5.81 -3.03
CA VAL A 109 3.29 4.78 -4.08
C VAL A 109 1.98 5.00 -4.81
N ASP A 110 0.91 5.32 -4.09
CA ASP A 110 -0.40 5.51 -4.67
C ASP A 110 -0.49 6.80 -5.51
N GLU A 111 0.16 7.89 -5.11
CA GLU A 111 0.31 9.11 -5.93
C GLU A 111 1.04 8.80 -7.24
N VAL A 112 2.19 8.11 -7.18
CA VAL A 112 3.00 7.74 -8.35
C VAL A 112 2.21 6.83 -9.28
N SER A 113 1.60 5.78 -8.74
CA SER A 113 0.79 4.83 -9.51
C SER A 113 -0.35 5.53 -10.22
N LYS A 114 -1.05 6.44 -9.55
CA LYS A 114 -2.14 7.23 -10.14
C LYS A 114 -1.62 8.17 -11.22
N HIS A 115 -0.50 8.85 -11.00
CA HIS A 115 0.10 9.71 -12.00
C HIS A 115 0.50 8.92 -13.25
N MET A 116 1.10 7.75 -13.08
CA MET A 116 1.44 6.85 -14.19
C MET A 116 0.19 6.33 -14.90
N TRP A 117 -0.82 5.84 -14.19
CA TRP A 117 -2.05 5.34 -14.82
C TRP A 117 -2.83 6.40 -15.59
N GLN A 118 -2.83 7.66 -15.13
CA GLN A 118 -3.42 8.77 -15.89
C GLN A 118 -2.70 8.98 -17.22
N ARG A 119 -1.37 8.92 -17.20
CA ARG A 119 -0.56 9.15 -18.40
C ARG A 119 -0.58 7.96 -19.34
N GLU A 120 -0.72 6.76 -18.79
CA GLU A 120 -0.40 5.55 -19.54
C GLU A 120 -1.65 4.73 -19.92
N THR A 121 -2.67 4.46 -19.07
CA THR A 121 -3.33 3.13 -19.29
C THR A 121 -4.67 2.71 -18.68
N TRP A 122 -5.57 3.55 -18.18
CA TRP A 122 -6.88 2.99 -17.78
C TRP A 122 -7.67 2.35 -18.94
N MET A 123 -7.44 2.78 -20.18
CA MET A 123 -8.18 2.28 -21.36
C MET A 123 -7.82 0.85 -21.78
N HIS A 124 -6.70 0.28 -21.32
CA HIS A 124 -6.16 -1.00 -21.84
C HIS A 124 -6.66 -2.27 -21.12
N PHE A 125 -7.42 -2.12 -20.03
CA PHE A 125 -7.91 -3.25 -19.21
C PHE A 125 -9.41 -3.25 -19.00
N PHE A 126 -10.16 -2.41 -19.72
CA PHE A 126 -11.61 -2.38 -19.57
C PHE A 126 -12.24 -3.75 -19.90
N ASP A 127 -11.65 -4.49 -20.83
CA ASP A 127 -12.05 -5.84 -21.25
C ASP A 127 -11.54 -6.98 -20.34
N ILE A 128 -10.53 -6.72 -19.49
CA ILE A 128 -9.89 -7.71 -18.60
C ILE A 128 -10.39 -7.57 -17.15
N GLY A 129 -10.81 -6.36 -16.77
CA GLY A 129 -11.18 -6.01 -15.41
C GLY A 129 -9.98 -5.71 -14.51
N PRO A 130 -10.18 -4.94 -13.42
CA PRO A 130 -9.11 -4.48 -12.53
C PRO A 130 -8.47 -5.61 -11.71
N GLY A 131 -9.23 -6.64 -11.32
CA GLY A 131 -8.73 -7.75 -10.50
C GLY A 131 -7.57 -8.52 -11.17
N PRO A 132 -7.77 -9.08 -12.37
CA PRO A 132 -6.72 -9.80 -13.09
C PRO A 132 -5.52 -8.90 -13.45
N ALA A 133 -5.78 -7.63 -13.80
CA ALA A 133 -4.73 -6.65 -14.09
C ALA A 133 -3.83 -6.40 -12.88
N PHE A 134 -4.43 -6.21 -11.70
CA PHE A 134 -3.69 -6.02 -10.46
C PHE A 134 -2.95 -7.28 -10.02
N ALA A 135 -3.56 -8.46 -10.13
CA ALA A 135 -2.91 -9.72 -9.81
C ALA A 135 -1.70 -10.02 -10.71
N ALA A 136 -1.80 -9.73 -12.01
CA ALA A 136 -0.67 -9.89 -12.93
C ALA A 136 0.48 -8.93 -12.58
N LEU A 137 0.18 -7.69 -12.19
CA LEU A 137 1.20 -6.75 -11.73
C LEU A 137 1.77 -7.15 -10.36
N ASP A 138 0.95 -7.69 -9.45
CA ASP A 138 1.38 -8.26 -8.16
C ASP A 138 2.36 -9.42 -8.37
N GLU A 139 2.11 -10.29 -9.35
CA GLU A 139 3.00 -11.42 -9.69
C GLU A 139 4.38 -10.90 -10.15
N VAL A 140 4.40 -9.88 -11.01
CA VAL A 140 5.64 -9.24 -11.46
C VAL A 140 6.38 -8.58 -10.29
N ALA A 141 5.66 -7.85 -9.43
CA ALA A 141 6.26 -7.18 -8.27
C ALA A 141 6.83 -8.20 -7.27
N ARG A 142 6.08 -9.26 -6.95
CA ARG A 142 6.54 -10.36 -6.09
C ARG A 142 7.81 -11.02 -6.64
N GLY A 143 7.90 -11.22 -7.95
CA GLY A 143 9.09 -11.77 -8.60
C GLY A 143 10.34 -10.87 -8.53
N GLN A 144 10.18 -9.57 -8.23
CA GLN A 144 11.28 -8.61 -8.08
C GLN A 144 11.66 -8.33 -6.61
N THR A 145 10.84 -8.78 -5.67
CA THR A 145 11.12 -8.72 -4.24
C THR A 145 12.20 -9.75 -3.89
N GLN A 146 13.31 -9.29 -3.31
CA GLN A 146 14.49 -10.12 -3.03
C GLN A 146 14.30 -11.02 -1.81
N ASP A 147 13.64 -10.53 -0.77
CA ASP A 147 13.39 -11.24 0.48
C ASP A 147 11.91 -11.14 0.87
N TYR A 148 11.07 -11.79 0.07
CA TYR A 148 9.65 -11.92 0.38
C TYR A 148 9.41 -12.68 1.69
N GLY A 149 10.34 -13.56 2.10
CA GLY A 149 10.29 -14.28 3.36
C GLY A 149 10.36 -13.35 4.58
N ALA A 150 11.16 -12.28 4.51
CA ALA A 150 11.21 -11.26 5.55
C ALA A 150 9.87 -10.52 5.72
N ILE A 151 9.14 -10.27 4.64
CA ILE A 151 7.79 -9.66 4.70
C ILE A 151 6.82 -10.60 5.41
N VAL A 152 6.78 -11.87 5.00
CA VAL A 152 5.93 -12.90 5.63
C VAL A 152 6.22 -13.00 7.13
N LYS A 153 7.51 -13.09 7.49
CA LYS A 153 7.95 -13.19 8.87
C LYS A 153 7.60 -11.94 9.67
N GLY A 154 7.90 -10.75 9.14
CA GLY A 154 7.60 -9.47 9.77
C GLY A 154 6.11 -9.31 10.07
N LEU A 155 5.25 -9.56 9.07
CA LEU A 155 3.80 -9.48 9.26
C LEU A 155 3.27 -10.50 10.27
N ALA A 156 3.90 -11.66 10.42
CA ALA A 156 3.51 -12.66 11.41
C ALA A 156 3.85 -12.27 12.86
N GLU A 157 4.87 -11.44 13.08
CA GLU A 157 5.39 -11.09 14.41
C GLU A 157 4.75 -9.85 15.04
N ILE A 158 3.93 -9.10 14.30
CA ILE A 158 3.40 -7.81 14.77
C ILE A 158 1.97 -7.89 15.33
N GLU A 159 1.62 -6.89 16.14
CA GLU A 159 0.25 -6.57 16.50
C GLU A 159 -0.14 -5.20 15.93
N VAL A 160 -1.43 -4.93 15.81
CA VAL A 160 -1.90 -3.62 15.36
C VAL A 160 -1.52 -2.56 16.37
N VAL A 161 -0.83 -1.52 15.91
CA VAL A 161 -0.63 -0.27 16.66
C VAL A 161 -1.85 0.63 16.48
N ASP A 162 -2.42 1.06 17.60
CA ASP A 162 -3.61 1.90 17.61
C ASP A 162 -3.21 3.37 17.71
N ILE A 163 -2.86 3.97 16.56
CA ILE A 163 -2.28 5.32 16.48
C ILE A 163 -3.01 6.29 15.56
N ILE A 164 -3.98 5.82 14.78
CA ILE A 164 -4.84 6.65 13.93
C ILE A 164 -6.26 6.60 14.52
N PRO A 165 -6.71 7.62 15.29
CA PRO A 165 -7.95 7.56 16.07
C PRO A 165 -9.21 7.27 15.26
N ILE A 166 -9.27 7.74 14.01
CA ILE A 166 -10.45 7.60 13.16
C ILE A 166 -10.62 6.17 12.61
N ILE A 167 -9.54 5.38 12.54
CA ILE A 167 -9.58 4.03 12.00
C ILE A 167 -9.89 3.05 13.14
N PRO A 168 -11.02 2.32 13.11
CA PRO A 168 -11.32 1.33 14.14
C PRO A 168 -10.25 0.24 14.19
N ARG A 169 -9.78 -0.10 15.41
CA ARG A 169 -8.79 -1.16 15.62
C ARG A 169 -9.19 -2.49 14.97
N ALA A 170 -10.46 -2.87 15.08
CA ALA A 170 -10.99 -4.11 14.51
C ALA A 170 -10.83 -4.15 12.97
N ASP A 171 -10.92 -3.01 12.29
CA ASP A 171 -10.75 -2.96 10.84
C ASP A 171 -9.27 -3.12 10.45
N LEU A 172 -8.35 -2.54 11.24
CA LEU A 172 -6.91 -2.78 11.09
C LEU A 172 -6.54 -4.24 11.37
N GLU A 173 -7.13 -4.86 12.40
CA GLU A 173 -6.89 -6.27 12.73
C GLU A 173 -7.38 -7.19 11.61
N ALA A 174 -8.55 -6.90 11.03
CA ALA A 174 -9.07 -7.62 9.87
C ALA A 174 -8.15 -7.45 8.65
N THR A 175 -7.64 -6.23 8.41
CA THR A 175 -6.70 -5.95 7.32
C THR A 175 -5.38 -6.68 7.50
N LEU A 176 -4.81 -6.69 8.72
CA LEU A 176 -3.59 -7.45 9.03
C LEU A 176 -3.80 -8.96 8.84
N CYS A 177 -4.96 -9.48 9.25
CA CYS A 177 -5.31 -10.88 9.05
C CYS A 177 -5.36 -11.24 7.55
N GLY A 178 -6.06 -10.43 6.75
CA GLY A 178 -6.13 -10.62 5.29
C GLY A 178 -4.77 -10.49 4.61
N ALA A 179 -3.93 -9.55 5.05
CA ALA A 179 -2.57 -9.39 4.58
C ALA A 179 -1.70 -10.63 4.85
N ARG A 180 -1.81 -11.22 6.05
CA ARG A 180 -1.12 -12.46 6.40
C ARG A 180 -1.54 -13.62 5.49
N THR A 181 -2.84 -13.76 5.25
CA THR A 181 -3.36 -14.77 4.30
C THR A 181 -2.84 -14.53 2.89
N PHE A 182 -2.82 -13.27 2.43
CA PHE A 182 -2.32 -12.90 1.12
C PHE A 182 -0.83 -13.26 0.94
N VAL A 183 0.05 -12.84 1.86
CA VAL A 183 1.50 -13.08 1.72
C VAL A 183 1.87 -14.57 1.87
N GLN A 184 1.02 -15.36 2.52
CA GLN A 184 1.19 -16.80 2.66
C GLN A 184 0.62 -17.60 1.48
N ALA A 185 -0.06 -16.95 0.53
CA ALA A 185 -0.62 -17.65 -0.62
C ALA A 185 0.49 -18.16 -1.57
N ASP A 186 0.40 -19.44 -1.92
CA ASP A 186 1.36 -20.12 -2.81
C ASP A 186 1.06 -19.89 -4.30
N THR A 187 -0.07 -19.27 -4.63
CA THR A 187 -0.51 -19.05 -6.02
C THR A 187 -1.17 -17.68 -6.17
N SER A 188 -1.11 -17.10 -7.37
CA SER A 188 -1.81 -15.85 -7.70
C SER A 188 -3.33 -15.95 -7.54
N GLU A 189 -3.89 -17.17 -7.66
CA GLU A 189 -5.29 -17.41 -7.35
C GLU A 189 -5.56 -17.30 -5.85
N GLY A 190 -4.70 -17.88 -5.01
CA GLY A 190 -4.78 -17.75 -3.56
C GLY A 190 -4.63 -16.29 -3.11
N GLU A 191 -3.69 -15.56 -3.70
CA GLU A 191 -3.51 -14.12 -3.49
C GLU A 191 -4.80 -13.34 -3.86
N PHE A 192 -5.34 -13.58 -5.06
CA PHE A 192 -6.57 -12.94 -5.51
C PHE A 192 -7.75 -13.24 -4.58
N LEU A 193 -7.93 -14.49 -4.17
CA LEU A 193 -9.00 -14.89 -3.25
C LEU A 193 -8.83 -14.26 -1.87
N ALA A 194 -7.60 -14.16 -1.36
CA ALA A 194 -7.33 -13.46 -0.11
C ALA A 194 -7.76 -11.98 -0.17
N LEU A 195 -7.48 -11.29 -1.30
CA LEU A 195 -7.93 -9.91 -1.51
C LEU A 195 -9.46 -9.81 -1.63
N VAL A 196 -10.10 -10.72 -2.36
CA VAL A 196 -11.57 -10.78 -2.47
C VAL A 196 -12.22 -11.00 -1.11
N ASP A 197 -11.70 -11.94 -0.32
CA ASP A 197 -12.22 -12.26 1.00
C ASP A 197 -11.99 -11.11 2.00
N MET A 198 -10.87 -10.40 1.87
CA MET A 198 -10.55 -9.23 2.70
C MET A 198 -11.45 -8.04 2.41
N PHE A 199 -11.64 -7.68 1.13
CA PHE A 199 -12.28 -6.42 0.73
C PHE A 199 -13.74 -6.56 0.35
N ASP A 200 -14.11 -7.60 -0.40
CA ASP A 200 -15.46 -7.70 -0.95
C ASP A 200 -16.41 -8.49 -0.04
N ARG A 201 -15.86 -9.38 0.81
CA ARG A 201 -16.59 -10.35 1.66
C ARG A 201 -17.85 -10.92 0.97
N PRO A 202 -17.72 -11.41 -0.28
CA PRO A 202 -18.88 -11.69 -1.11
C PRO A 202 -19.60 -12.95 -0.63
N ALA A 203 -20.89 -13.06 -1.00
CA ALA A 203 -21.59 -14.34 -0.93
C ALA A 203 -20.87 -15.41 -1.79
N ALA A 204 -21.07 -16.69 -1.46
CA ALA A 204 -20.30 -17.79 -2.04
C ALA A 204 -20.42 -17.88 -3.58
N ASP A 205 -21.61 -17.61 -4.12
CA ASP A 205 -21.88 -17.56 -5.56
C ASP A 205 -21.12 -16.41 -6.26
N VAL A 206 -21.15 -15.22 -5.68
CA VAL A 206 -20.40 -14.05 -6.17
C VAL A 206 -18.89 -14.27 -6.09
N ARG A 207 -18.43 -14.95 -5.03
CA ARG A 207 -17.03 -15.35 -4.88
C ARG A 207 -16.59 -16.29 -6.01
N CYS A 208 -17.41 -17.29 -6.33
CA CYS A 208 -17.16 -18.23 -7.43
C CYS A 208 -17.11 -17.51 -8.78
N GLN A 209 -18.05 -16.60 -9.05
CA GLN A 209 -18.05 -15.82 -10.30
C GLN A 209 -16.78 -14.99 -10.45
N LYS A 210 -16.36 -14.27 -9.39
CA LYS A 210 -15.11 -13.49 -9.40
C LYS A 210 -13.89 -14.35 -9.71
N LEU A 211 -13.85 -15.58 -9.20
CA LEU A 211 -12.78 -16.53 -9.46
C LEU A 211 -12.79 -17.04 -10.91
N GLU A 212 -13.96 -17.33 -11.46
CA GLU A 212 -14.11 -17.71 -12.87
C GLU A 212 -13.65 -16.58 -13.80
N ASP A 213 -14.11 -15.35 -13.53
CA ASP A 213 -13.70 -14.14 -14.26
C ASP A 213 -12.18 -13.94 -14.16
N PHE A 214 -11.60 -14.17 -12.97
CA PHE A 214 -10.15 -14.11 -12.77
C PHE A 214 -9.40 -15.11 -13.66
N ARG A 215 -9.79 -16.39 -13.61
CA ARG A 215 -9.13 -17.46 -14.38
C ARG A 215 -9.26 -17.24 -15.89
N ALA A 216 -10.39 -16.72 -16.35
CA ALA A 216 -10.60 -16.42 -17.77
C ALA A 216 -9.66 -15.32 -18.29
N ASN A 217 -9.23 -14.40 -17.41
CA ASN A 217 -8.57 -13.16 -17.81
C ASN A 217 -7.08 -13.06 -17.40
N ILE A 218 -6.60 -13.83 -16.43
CA ILE A 218 -5.26 -13.67 -15.86
C ILE A 218 -4.12 -13.85 -16.88
N ASN A 219 -4.26 -14.76 -17.84
CA ASN A 219 -3.22 -14.94 -18.88
C ASN A 219 -3.16 -13.75 -19.84
N THR A 220 -4.31 -13.19 -20.20
CA THR A 220 -4.36 -11.96 -21.00
C THR A 220 -3.79 -10.79 -20.21
N ALA A 221 -4.10 -10.69 -18.90
CA ALA A 221 -3.54 -9.68 -18.02
C ALA A 221 -2.01 -9.75 -17.99
N ARG A 222 -1.40 -10.93 -17.79
CA ARG A 222 0.05 -11.16 -17.80
C ARG A 222 0.73 -10.64 -19.06
N VAL A 223 0.19 -11.01 -20.22
CA VAL A 223 0.73 -10.56 -21.52
C VAL A 223 0.65 -9.05 -21.65
N ARG A 224 -0.44 -8.43 -21.17
CA ARG A 224 -0.60 -6.98 -21.27
C ARG A 224 0.23 -6.25 -20.22
N THR A 225 0.39 -6.72 -18.98
CA THR A 225 1.12 -6.00 -17.93
C THR A 225 2.57 -5.64 -18.27
N HIS A 226 3.18 -6.25 -19.29
CA HIS A 226 4.49 -5.84 -19.82
C HIS A 226 4.58 -4.37 -20.27
N TRP A 227 3.46 -3.68 -20.54
CA TRP A 227 3.51 -2.26 -20.86
C TRP A 227 3.72 -1.37 -19.62
N PHE A 228 3.44 -1.85 -18.40
CA PHE A 228 3.58 -1.04 -17.18
C PHE A 228 5.05 -1.04 -16.73
N ASN A 229 5.66 0.14 -16.72
CA ASN A 229 7.07 0.27 -16.31
C ASN A 229 7.20 0.22 -14.78
N LEU A 230 7.26 -1.00 -14.24
CA LEU A 230 7.40 -1.22 -12.80
C LEU A 230 8.70 -0.59 -12.23
N ASP A 231 9.79 -0.57 -12.99
CA ASP A 231 11.05 0.06 -12.58
C ASP A 231 10.88 1.58 -12.38
N THR A 232 10.22 2.26 -13.33
CA THR A 232 9.87 3.68 -13.17
C THR A 232 8.96 3.90 -11.96
N LEU A 233 7.95 3.06 -11.76
CA LEU A 233 7.08 3.16 -10.59
C LEU A 233 7.89 3.04 -9.29
N VAL A 234 8.76 2.04 -9.19
CA VAL A 234 9.55 1.78 -7.97
C VAL A 234 10.50 2.93 -7.70
N LYS A 235 11.26 3.39 -8.71
CA LYS A 235 12.21 4.51 -8.56
C LYS A 235 11.51 5.81 -8.18
N ALA A 236 10.43 6.16 -8.86
CA ALA A 236 9.65 7.36 -8.57
C ALA A 236 9.00 7.29 -7.17
N SER A 237 8.52 6.11 -6.77
CA SER A 237 7.95 5.88 -5.43
C SER A 237 9.00 6.01 -4.34
N ILE A 238 10.18 5.42 -4.51
CA ILE A 238 11.31 5.55 -3.57
C ILE A 238 11.66 7.03 -3.42
N SER A 239 11.94 7.73 -4.53
CA SER A 239 12.32 9.15 -4.50
C SER A 239 11.26 10.02 -3.81
N ARG A 240 9.98 9.79 -4.10
CA ARG A 240 8.86 10.50 -3.47
C ARG A 240 8.78 10.20 -1.98
N THR A 241 8.93 8.94 -1.59
CA THR A 241 8.89 8.51 -0.20
C THR A 241 10.05 9.09 0.61
N GLU A 242 11.28 9.07 0.07
CA GLU A 242 12.46 9.67 0.72
C GLU A 242 12.26 11.16 0.99
N GLN A 243 11.77 11.90 0.00
CA GLN A 243 11.43 13.31 0.16
C GLN A 243 10.43 13.50 1.31
N ARG A 244 9.36 12.70 1.34
CA ARG A 244 8.28 12.82 2.32
C ARG A 244 8.69 12.37 3.72
N PHE A 245 9.60 11.41 3.84
CA PHE A 245 10.22 11.05 5.11
C PHE A 245 11.06 12.19 5.67
N ASN A 246 11.87 12.84 4.83
CA ASN A 246 12.61 14.01 5.26
C ASN A 246 11.67 15.15 5.69
N ASP A 247 10.58 15.38 4.95
CA ASP A 247 9.57 16.37 5.31
C ASP A 247 8.95 16.06 6.69
N LEU A 248 8.58 14.80 6.92
CA LEU A 248 8.03 14.30 8.18
C LEU A 248 8.97 14.53 9.36
N ILE A 249 10.25 14.15 9.20
CA ILE A 249 11.26 14.19 10.26
C ILE A 249 11.67 15.63 10.59
N THR A 250 11.81 16.47 9.57
CA THR A 250 12.23 17.87 9.74
C THR A 250 11.07 18.81 10.09
N GLY A 251 9.83 18.30 10.05
CA GLY A 251 8.63 19.11 10.24
C GLY A 251 8.35 20.07 9.09
N HIS A 252 8.94 19.83 7.92
CA HIS A 252 8.65 20.62 6.72
C HIS A 252 7.25 20.28 6.20
N MET A 253 6.45 21.32 5.91
CA MET A 253 5.12 21.17 5.33
C MET A 253 5.21 21.31 3.82
N PRO A 254 5.14 20.21 3.05
CA PRO A 254 5.31 20.30 1.62
C PRO A 254 4.06 20.85 0.93
N GLN A 255 4.30 21.47 -0.21
CA GLN A 255 3.24 21.75 -1.17
C GLN A 255 2.83 20.46 -1.90
N PRO A 256 1.54 20.31 -2.27
CA PRO A 256 1.12 19.29 -3.20
C PRO A 256 1.83 19.42 -4.54
N GLY A 257 1.98 18.30 -5.25
CA GLY A 257 2.62 18.28 -6.55
C GLY A 257 2.80 16.88 -7.09
N TYR A 258 2.85 16.78 -8.41
CA TYR A 258 3.10 15.51 -9.09
C TYR A 258 4.47 14.95 -8.73
N PRO A 259 4.58 13.62 -8.53
CA PRO A 259 5.87 12.99 -8.35
C PRO A 259 6.70 13.08 -9.64
N ASN A 260 8.02 13.16 -9.48
CA ASN A 260 8.92 13.07 -10.62
C ASN A 260 9.02 11.62 -11.11
N LEU A 261 8.83 11.39 -12.41
CA LEU A 261 8.91 10.06 -13.03
C LEU A 261 10.25 9.79 -13.73
N THR A 262 11.17 10.77 -13.76
CA THR A 262 12.48 10.66 -14.44
C THR A 262 13.57 10.16 -13.51
#